data_AF-A0A388RXK7-F1
#
_entry.id   AF-A0A388RXK7-F1
#
_cell.length_a   1.000
_cell.length_b   1.000
_cell.length_c   1.000
_cell.angle_alpha   90.00
_cell.angle_beta   90.00
_cell.angle_gamma   90.00
#
_symmetry.space_group_name_H-M   'P 1'
#
loop_
_entity.id
_entity.type
_entity.pdbx_description
1 polymer ?
#
loop_
_entity_poly.entity_id
_entity_poly.type
_entity_poly.pdbx_seq_one_letter_code
_entity_poly.pdbx_strand_id
1 'polypeptide(L)'
;MATYGNLCEFAPTRRLYPDGVQSNFEFAGYDAALLAWRYPDLTVQVEYMADVIDRTIRQEMRTEAGILQEWTTARRMVKDIIDGPDADIDRIIRSVRDNQGAVSNKLRKEFPVLDNAEIVADLVGVLKTAFKNFDGGSPTNELT
;
A
#
# COMPACT_ATOMS: atom_id res chain seq x y z
N MET A 1 37.63 -12.35 -0.46
CA MET A 1 37.42 -13.06 0.81
C MET A 1 38.75 -13.48 1.49
N ALA A 2 39.89 -12.84 1.18
CA ALA A 2 41.23 -13.27 1.66
C ALA A 2 41.91 -12.28 2.63
N THR A 3 41.28 -11.14 2.92
CA THR A 3 41.95 -10.01 3.59
C THR A 3 42.24 -10.22 5.09
N TYR A 4 41.56 -11.17 5.72
CA TYR A 4 41.63 -11.40 7.18
C TYR A 4 42.25 -12.75 7.55
N GLY A 5 42.60 -13.59 6.58
CA GLY A 5 43.05 -14.96 6.85
C GLY A 5 44.36 -15.05 7.63
N ASN A 6 45.24 -14.06 7.47
CA ASN A 6 46.51 -13.92 8.20
C ASN A 6 46.36 -13.24 9.57
N LEU A 7 45.15 -12.83 9.97
CA LEU A 7 44.87 -12.23 11.27
C LEU A 7 44.15 -13.19 12.21
N CYS A 8 43.94 -14.44 11.79
CA CYS A 8 43.27 -15.49 12.53
C CYS A 8 44.30 -16.51 13.01
N GLU A 9 44.46 -16.66 14.32
CA GLU A 9 45.39 -17.62 14.91
C GLU A 9 44.71 -18.43 16.04
N PHE A 10 45.32 -19.57 16.38
CA PHE A 10 44.91 -20.38 17.52
C PHE A 10 46.05 -20.41 18.53
N ALA A 11 45.84 -19.77 19.67
CA ALA A 11 46.77 -19.77 20.78
C ALA A 11 46.92 -21.18 21.39
N PRO A 12 48.05 -21.50 22.02
CA PRO A 12 48.29 -22.80 22.65
C PRO A 12 47.44 -23.04 23.92
N THR A 13 46.89 -21.99 24.52
CA THR A 13 46.02 -22.07 25.71
C THR A 13 44.65 -21.46 25.45
N ARG A 14 43.62 -22.07 26.03
CA ARG A 14 42.24 -21.56 25.95
C ARG A 14 42.02 -20.47 26.99
N ARG A 15 41.35 -19.39 26.57
CA ARG A 15 40.92 -18.28 27.41
C ARG A 15 39.41 -18.35 27.64
N LEU A 16 38.98 -18.01 28.86
CA LEU A 16 37.56 -17.78 29.18
C LEU A 16 37.20 -16.33 28.87
N TYR A 17 36.17 -16.13 28.04
CA TYR A 17 35.67 -14.81 27.63
C TYR A 17 34.51 -14.34 28.53
N PRO A 18 34.17 -13.04 28.54
CA PRO A 18 33.12 -12.48 29.39
C PRO A 18 31.71 -13.04 29.15
N ASP A 19 31.47 -13.60 27.96
CA ASP A 19 30.24 -14.30 27.57
C ASP A 19 30.19 -15.76 28.06
N GLY A 20 31.23 -16.22 28.77
CA GLY A 20 31.37 -17.59 29.28
C GLY A 20 31.94 -18.59 28.28
N VAL A 21 32.24 -18.17 27.05
CA VAL A 21 32.82 -19.04 26.02
C VAL A 21 34.30 -19.29 26.32
N GLN A 22 34.75 -20.55 26.23
CA GLN A 22 36.16 -20.91 26.27
C GLN A 22 36.69 -21.13 24.86
N SER A 23 37.66 -20.32 24.44
CA SER A 23 38.26 -20.42 23.12
C SER A 23 39.74 -20.06 23.17
N ASN A 24 40.53 -20.69 22.30
CA ASN A 24 41.91 -20.30 22.02
C ASN A 24 42.02 -19.57 20.66
N PHE A 25 40.91 -19.25 20.03
CA PHE A 25 40.90 -18.47 18.81
C PHE A 25 41.25 -17.00 19.13
N GLU A 26 42.22 -16.47 18.41
CA GLU A 26 42.63 -15.08 18.45
C GLU A 26 42.45 -14.45 17.07
N PHE A 27 41.84 -13.27 17.06
CA PHE A 27 41.66 -12.49 15.85
C PHE A 27 42.24 -11.10 16.04
N ALA A 28 43.31 -10.77 15.32
CA ALA A 28 44.01 -9.48 15.47
C ALA A 28 43.35 -8.33 14.70
N GLY A 29 42.35 -8.63 13.85
CA GLY A 29 41.71 -7.66 12.97
C GLY A 29 40.42 -7.03 13.51
N TYR A 30 40.17 -7.06 14.82
CA TYR A 30 38.88 -6.65 15.40
C TYR A 30 38.45 -5.23 15.01
N ASP A 31 39.37 -4.25 15.03
CA ASP A 31 39.04 -2.86 14.69
C ASP A 31 38.60 -2.71 13.22
N ALA A 32 39.27 -3.42 12.31
CA ALA A 32 38.95 -3.41 10.89
C ALA A 32 37.67 -4.19 10.57
N ALA A 33 37.41 -5.28 11.29
CA ALA A 33 36.19 -6.08 11.14
C ALA A 33 35.01 -5.55 11.96
N LEU A 34 35.20 -4.52 12.79
CA LEU A 34 34.21 -4.03 13.75
C LEU A 34 32.90 -3.67 13.07
N LEU A 35 32.97 -3.07 11.87
CA LEU A 35 31.80 -2.69 11.08
C LEU A 35 30.96 -3.89 10.60
N ALA A 36 31.55 -5.08 10.48
CA ALA A 36 30.81 -6.28 10.08
C ALA A 36 30.06 -6.95 11.25
N TRP A 37 30.42 -6.62 12.50
CA TRP A 37 29.89 -7.26 13.71
C TRP A 37 29.10 -6.28 14.59
N ARG A 38 29.32 -4.98 14.43
CA ARG A 38 28.55 -3.93 15.09
C ARG A 38 27.21 -3.74 14.38
N TYR A 39 26.13 -3.65 15.16
CA TYR A 39 24.84 -3.26 14.62
C TYR A 39 24.95 -1.90 13.93
N PRO A 40 24.47 -1.76 12.68
CA PRO A 40 24.46 -0.48 12.01
C PRO A 40 23.63 0.51 12.83
N ASP A 41 24.10 1.74 12.92
CA ASP A 41 23.27 2.82 13.43
C ASP A 41 22.19 3.13 12.38
N LEU A 42 20.97 2.71 12.68
CA LEU A 42 19.80 2.89 11.81
C LEU A 42 18.88 4.02 12.29
N THR A 43 19.37 4.89 13.19
CA THR A 43 18.54 5.94 13.81
C THR A 43 17.83 6.79 12.75
N VAL A 44 18.55 7.25 11.73
CA VAL A 44 18.00 8.10 10.65
C VAL A 44 16.90 7.37 9.86
N GLN A 45 17.07 6.08 9.60
CA GLN A 45 16.11 5.26 8.85
C GLN A 45 14.84 5.04 9.65
N VAL A 46 14.98 4.81 10.96
CA VAL A 46 13.84 4.62 11.88
C VAL A 46 13.07 5.93 12.06
N GLU A 47 13.76 7.06 12.22
CA GLU A 47 13.15 8.39 12.28
C GLU A 47 12.35 8.69 11.00
N TYR A 48 12.95 8.49 9.83
CA TYR A 48 12.26 8.64 8.56
C TYR A 48 11.02 7.74 8.47
N MET A 49 11.13 6.47 8.87
CA MET A 49 10.00 5.55 8.85
C MET A 49 8.88 6.00 9.80
N ALA A 50 9.22 6.51 10.98
CA ALA A 50 8.26 7.06 11.93
C ALA A 50 7.51 8.27 11.34
N ASP A 51 8.22 9.17 10.67
CA ASP A 51 7.63 10.34 10.00
C ASP A 51 6.65 9.92 8.89
N VAL A 52 7.04 8.93 8.08
CA VAL A 52 6.17 8.39 7.02
C VAL A 52 4.90 7.79 7.62
N ILE A 53 5.01 7.02 8.71
CA ILE A 53 3.87 6.41 9.39
C ILE A 53 2.95 7.50 9.97
N ASP A 54 3.50 8.49 10.68
CA ASP A 54 2.70 9.57 11.28
C ASP A 54 1.95 10.37 10.20
N ARG A 55 2.64 10.73 9.11
CA ARG A 55 2.03 11.40 7.96
C ARG A 55 0.91 10.56 7.35
N THR A 56 1.14 9.27 7.13
CA THR A 56 0.15 8.36 6.54
C THR A 56 -1.11 8.30 7.41
N ILE A 57 -0.95 8.14 8.73
CA ILE A 57 -2.08 8.06 9.66
C ILE A 57 -2.85 9.37 9.74
N ARG A 58 -2.16 10.51 9.83
CA ARG A 58 -2.81 11.80 10.06
C ARG A 58 -3.41 12.43 8.82
N GLN A 59 -2.77 12.25 7.66
CA GLN A 59 -3.11 12.97 6.44
C GLN A 59 -3.81 12.05 5.44
N GLU A 60 -3.16 10.93 5.08
CA GLU A 60 -3.62 10.09 3.97
C GLU A 60 -4.83 9.23 4.37
N MET A 61 -4.79 8.58 5.54
CA MET A 61 -5.84 7.63 5.96
C MET A 61 -7.24 8.27 6.07
N ARG A 62 -7.33 9.57 6.42
CA ARG A 62 -8.62 10.26 6.48
C ARG A 62 -9.25 10.38 5.10
N THR A 63 -8.43 10.71 4.10
CA THR A 63 -8.87 10.82 2.70
C THR A 63 -9.27 9.45 2.17
N GLU A 64 -8.43 8.43 2.39
CA GLU A 64 -8.70 7.05 1.97
C GLU A 64 -9.97 6.47 2.61
N ALA A 65 -10.17 6.70 3.90
CA ALA A 65 -11.40 6.28 4.58
C ALA A 65 -12.65 6.95 3.97
N GLY A 66 -12.54 8.22 3.58
CA GLY A 66 -13.59 8.93 2.86
C GLY A 66 -13.90 8.28 1.52
N ILE A 67 -12.86 7.96 0.73
CA ILE A 67 -13.01 7.29 -0.57
C ILE A 67 -13.69 5.92 -0.40
N LEU A 68 -13.25 5.12 0.57
CA LEU A 68 -13.86 3.81 0.87
C LEU A 68 -15.34 3.94 1.25
N GLN A 69 -15.68 4.96 2.04
CA GLN A 69 -17.07 5.23 2.43
C GLN A 69 -17.93 5.64 1.23
N GLU A 70 -17.42 6.49 0.34
CA GLU A 70 -18.11 6.90 -0.89
C GLU A 70 -18.37 5.69 -1.80
N TRP A 71 -17.38 4.83 -2.03
CA TRP A 71 -17.54 3.59 -2.80
C TRP A 71 -18.52 2.60 -2.16
N THR A 72 -18.45 2.41 -0.85
CA THR A 72 -19.39 1.54 -0.13
C THR A 72 -20.82 2.05 -0.25
N THR A 73 -21.00 3.37 -0.15
CA THR A 73 -22.29 4.02 -0.29
C THR A 73 -22.82 3.89 -1.71
N ALA A 74 -21.99 4.15 -2.71
CA ALA A 74 -22.35 4.00 -4.12
C ALA A 74 -22.79 2.57 -4.42
N ARG A 75 -22.02 1.56 -4.00
CA ARG A 75 -22.38 0.14 -4.19
C ARG A 75 -23.74 -0.19 -3.59
N ARG A 76 -23.99 0.24 -2.35
CA ARG A 76 -25.28 0.02 -1.68
C ARG A 76 -26.42 0.64 -2.47
N MET A 77 -26.30 1.92 -2.85
CA MET A 77 -27.37 2.63 -3.57
C MET A 77 -27.61 2.07 -4.98
N VAL A 78 -26.56 1.63 -5.68
CA VAL A 78 -26.72 1.00 -7.00
C VAL A 78 -27.39 -0.36 -6.89
N LYS A 79 -27.13 -1.12 -5.83
CA LYS A 79 -27.82 -2.40 -5.58
C LYS A 79 -29.31 -2.27 -5.30
N ASP A 80 -29.77 -1.09 -4.87
CA ASP A 80 -31.20 -0.81 -4.74
C ASP A 80 -31.89 -0.63 -6.12
N ILE A 81 -31.11 -0.44 -7.20
CA ILE A 81 -31.58 -0.22 -8.58
C ILE A 81 -31.29 -1.44 -9.46
N ILE A 82 -30.09 -2.02 -9.36
CA ILE A 82 -29.57 -3.09 -10.19
C ILE A 82 -29.09 -4.22 -9.30
N ASP A 83 -29.72 -5.40 -9.41
CA ASP A 83 -29.26 -6.59 -8.73
C ASP A 83 -28.09 -7.25 -9.48
N GLY A 84 -27.11 -7.76 -8.74
CA GLY A 84 -25.97 -8.43 -9.34
C GLY A 84 -24.80 -8.64 -8.37
N PRO A 85 -23.81 -9.46 -8.79
CA PRO A 85 -22.57 -9.64 -8.05
C PRO A 85 -21.84 -8.32 -7.81
N ASP A 86 -21.19 -8.22 -6.66
CA ASP A 86 -20.36 -7.09 -6.25
C ASP A 86 -19.39 -6.59 -7.33
N ALA A 87 -18.72 -7.52 -8.01
CA ALA A 87 -17.74 -7.21 -9.06
C ALA A 87 -18.39 -6.52 -10.29
N ASP A 88 -19.62 -6.90 -10.63
CA ASP A 88 -20.35 -6.33 -11.75
C ASP A 88 -20.85 -4.92 -11.42
N ILE A 89 -21.39 -4.75 -10.21
CA ILE A 89 -21.80 -3.44 -9.70
C ILE A 89 -20.60 -2.48 -9.66
N ASP A 90 -19.46 -2.91 -9.13
CA ASP A 90 -18.24 -2.09 -9.10
C ASP A 90 -17.77 -1.67 -10.48
N ARG A 91 -17.87 -2.59 -11.45
CA ARG A 91 -17.50 -2.31 -12.82
C ARG A 91 -18.43 -1.29 -13.47
N ILE A 92 -19.73 -1.39 -13.22
CA ILE A 92 -20.73 -0.41 -13.66
C ILE A 92 -20.42 0.95 -13.05
N ILE A 93 -20.26 1.02 -11.72
CA ILE A 93 -19.96 2.26 -10.98
C ILE A 93 -18.71 2.93 -11.54
N ARG A 94 -17.61 2.18 -11.66
CA ARG A 94 -16.34 2.67 -12.20
C ARG A 94 -16.53 3.22 -13.61
N SER A 95 -17.12 2.42 -14.51
CA SER A 95 -17.30 2.83 -15.90
C SER A 95 -18.19 4.07 -16.04
N VAL A 96 -19.27 4.18 -15.27
CA VAL A 96 -20.19 5.33 -15.36
C VAL A 96 -19.54 6.58 -14.76
N ARG A 97 -18.84 6.45 -13.62
CA ARG A 97 -18.10 7.56 -13.01
C ARG A 97 -16.97 8.07 -13.91
N ASP A 98 -16.14 7.18 -14.44
CA ASP A 98 -15.00 7.54 -15.30
C ASP A 98 -15.44 8.24 -16.59
N ASN A 99 -16.67 7.96 -17.06
CA ASN A 99 -17.27 8.60 -18.22
C ASN A 99 -18.26 9.72 -17.85
N GLN A 100 -18.15 10.31 -16.65
CA GLN A 100 -18.95 11.46 -16.20
C GLN A 100 -20.47 11.24 -16.32
N GLY A 101 -20.92 10.02 -16.03
CA GLY A 101 -22.33 9.62 -16.13
C GLY A 101 -22.73 9.00 -17.46
N ALA A 102 -21.86 8.99 -18.48
CA ALA A 102 -22.17 8.35 -19.75
C ALA A 102 -21.97 6.82 -19.69
N VAL A 103 -22.94 6.08 -20.22
CA VAL A 103 -22.89 4.60 -20.32
C VAL A 103 -22.37 4.21 -21.69
N SER A 104 -21.20 3.56 -21.74
CA SER A 104 -20.61 3.13 -23.01
C SER A 104 -21.42 2.02 -23.69
N ASN A 105 -21.35 1.96 -25.03
CA ASN A 105 -21.98 0.88 -25.81
C ASN A 105 -21.47 -0.52 -25.42
N LYS A 106 -20.21 -0.62 -24.99
CA LYS A 106 -19.64 -1.88 -24.49
C LYS A 106 -20.32 -2.30 -23.17
N LEU A 107 -20.50 -1.35 -22.25
CA LEU A 107 -21.14 -1.62 -20.96
C LEU A 107 -22.60 -2.01 -21.13
N ARG A 108 -23.35 -1.36 -22.04
CA ARG A 108 -24.73 -1.73 -22.39
C ARG A 108 -24.86 -3.15 -22.93
N LYS A 109 -23.95 -3.55 -23.83
CA LYS A 109 -23.94 -4.92 -24.37
C LYS A 109 -23.69 -5.99 -23.30
N GLU A 110 -22.90 -5.66 -22.29
CA GLU A 110 -22.56 -6.57 -21.20
C GLU A 110 -23.64 -6.59 -20.11
N PHE A 111 -24.28 -5.45 -19.85
CA PHE A 111 -25.36 -5.29 -18.88
C PHE A 111 -26.59 -4.68 -19.58
N PRO A 112 -27.44 -5.52 -20.21
CA PRO A 112 -28.61 -5.05 -20.97
C PRO A 112 -29.60 -4.22 -20.16
N VAL A 113 -29.59 -4.36 -18.83
CA VAL A 113 -30.39 -3.52 -17.90
C VAL A 113 -30.11 -2.01 -18.10
N LEU A 114 -28.92 -1.65 -18.58
CA LEU A 114 -28.50 -0.28 -18.84
C LEU A 114 -29.02 0.30 -20.17
N ASP A 115 -29.79 -0.47 -20.95
CA ASP A 115 -30.51 0.08 -22.12
C ASP A 115 -31.76 0.87 -21.70
N ASN A 116 -32.26 0.67 -20.48
CA ASN A 116 -33.34 1.46 -19.93
C ASN A 116 -32.83 2.84 -19.48
N ALA A 117 -33.32 3.89 -20.11
CA ALA A 117 -32.94 5.27 -19.82
C ALA A 117 -33.31 5.73 -18.40
N GLU A 118 -34.39 5.20 -17.81
CA GLU A 118 -34.81 5.51 -16.43
C GLU A 118 -33.82 4.95 -15.42
N ILE A 119 -33.44 3.67 -15.59
CA ILE A 119 -32.42 3.01 -14.75
C ILE A 119 -31.07 3.75 -14.83
N VAL A 120 -30.68 4.19 -16.03
CA VAL A 120 -29.45 4.97 -16.21
C VAL A 120 -29.54 6.34 -15.53
N ALA A 121 -30.67 7.02 -15.61
CA ALA A 121 -30.87 8.30 -14.94
C ALA A 121 -30.78 8.16 -13.41
N ASP A 122 -31.45 7.15 -12.85
CA ASP A 122 -31.41 6.85 -11.42
C ASP A 122 -30.00 6.46 -10.97
N LEU A 123 -29.32 5.59 -11.74
CA LEU A 123 -27.93 5.21 -11.51
C LEU A 123 -27.02 6.44 -11.44
N VAL A 124 -27.07 7.32 -12.43
CA VAL A 124 -26.24 8.55 -12.42
C VAL A 124 -26.61 9.45 -11.24
N GLY A 125 -27.89 9.56 -10.91
CA GLY A 125 -28.37 10.33 -9.76
C GLY A 125 -27.82 9.82 -8.42
N VAL A 126 -27.85 8.51 -8.18
CA VAL A 126 -27.29 7.93 -6.94
C VAL A 126 -25.78 8.06 -6.88
N LEU A 127 -25.07 7.95 -8.01
CA LEU A 127 -23.62 8.13 -8.03
C LEU A 127 -23.19 9.57 -7.76
N LYS A 128 -23.93 10.56 -8.27
CA LYS A 128 -23.72 11.98 -7.91
C LYS A 128 -23.97 12.27 -6.43
N THR A 129 -24.88 11.51 -5.82
CA THR A 129 -25.16 11.63 -4.38
C THR A 129 -24.07 10.95 -3.54
N ALA A 130 -23.56 9.80 -3.99
CA ALA A 130 -22.60 9.00 -3.26
C ALA A 130 -21.16 9.54 -3.31
N PHE A 131 -20.74 10.11 -4.45
CA PHE A 131 -19.39 10.66 -4.63
C PHE A 131 -19.37 12.17 -4.47
N LYS A 132 -18.49 12.69 -3.61
CA LYS A 132 -18.35 14.15 -3.42
C LYS A 132 -17.82 14.85 -4.67
N ASN A 133 -16.94 14.17 -5.42
CA ASN A 133 -16.35 14.64 -6.67
C ASN A 133 -16.74 13.69 -7.82
N PHE A 134 -18.03 13.67 -8.18
CA PHE A 134 -18.50 12.86 -9.31
C PHE A 134 -18.08 13.43 -10.67
N ASP A 135 -18.15 14.75 -10.84
CA ASP A 135 -17.81 15.44 -12.09
C ASP A 135 -16.30 15.73 -12.21
N GLY A 136 -15.56 15.60 -11.10
CA GLY A 136 -14.10 15.68 -11.08
C GLY A 136 -13.51 14.37 -11.59
N GLY A 137 -12.96 14.40 -12.80
CA GLY A 137 -12.24 13.25 -13.39
C GLY A 137 -11.18 12.70 -12.44
N SER A 138 -10.91 11.40 -12.56
CA SER A 138 -10.02 10.62 -11.70
C SER A 138 -8.79 11.41 -11.25
N PRO A 139 -8.47 11.45 -9.94
CA PRO A 139 -7.26 12.13 -9.47
C PRO A 139 -6.09 11.50 -10.21
N THR A 140 -5.41 12.33 -11.00
CA THR A 140 -4.19 11.95 -11.69
C THR A 140 -3.21 11.52 -10.62
N ASN A 141 -2.74 10.28 -10.70
CA ASN A 141 -1.77 9.71 -9.78
C ASN A 141 -0.41 10.41 -10.02
N GLU A 142 -0.25 11.61 -9.49
CA GLU A 142 1.03 12.32 -9.42
C GLU A 142 1.75 11.90 -8.14
N LEU A 143 2.43 10.76 -8.22
CA LEU A 143 3.50 10.38 -7.30
C LEU A 143 4.69 9.99 -8.18
N THR A 144 5.47 11.00 -8.54
CA THR A 144 6.90 10.90 -8.92
C THR A 144 7.76 11.32 -7.75
#